data_AF-A0A9E2F6X9-F1
#
_entry.id   AF-A0A9E2F6X9-F1
#
_cell.length_a   1.000
_cell.length_b   1.000
_cell.length_c   1.000
_cell.angle_alpha   90.00
_cell.angle_beta   90.00
_cell.angle_gamma   90.00
#
_symmetry.space_group_name_H-M   'P 1'
#
loop_
_entity.id
_entity.type
_entity.pdbx_description
1 polymer ?
#
loop_
_entity_poly.entity_id
_entity_poly.type
_entity_poly.pdbx_seq_one_letter_code
_entity_poly.pdbx_strand_id
1 'polypeptide(L)'
;MRAYGSYAFRAMNTEVRVPVGGSDDEVREAGVRVEAVFAAHEGCLSRFRPESPLLQLNRTGHLEHPPCILVEALERARRWQELLSPSFNPVVLPHLEQAG
;
A
#
# COMPACT_ATOMS: atom_id res chain seq x y z
N MET A 1 -22.68 1.63 -26.61
CA MET A 1 -22.50 1.28 -25.18
C MET A 1 -21.07 0.79 -25.03
N ARG A 2 -20.23 1.36 -24.16
CA ARG A 2 -18.88 0.80 -23.91
C ARG A 2 -19.04 -0.49 -23.12
N ALA A 3 -18.38 -1.56 -23.53
CA ALA A 3 -18.29 -2.78 -22.73
C ALA A 3 -17.44 -2.48 -21.48
N TYR A 4 -17.88 -3.00 -20.33
CA TYR A 4 -17.16 -2.91 -19.06
C TYR A 4 -16.94 -4.34 -18.54
N GLY A 5 -15.70 -4.65 -18.18
CA GLY A 5 -15.32 -5.87 -17.47
C GLY A 5 -14.73 -5.54 -16.10
N SER A 6 -14.37 -6.57 -15.35
CA SER A 6 -13.71 -6.42 -14.05
C SER A 6 -12.57 -7.43 -13.91
N TYR A 7 -11.43 -6.97 -13.39
CA TYR A 7 -10.31 -7.82 -12.99
C TYR A 7 -10.24 -7.89 -11.47
N ALA A 8 -10.04 -9.08 -10.91
CA ALA A 8 -9.98 -9.30 -9.47
C ALA A 8 -8.69 -10.01 -9.07
N PHE A 9 -8.08 -9.58 -7.96
CA PHE A 9 -6.87 -10.17 -7.39
C PHE A 9 -6.85 -9.97 -5.86
N ARG A 10 -5.91 -10.62 -5.17
CA ARG A 10 -5.71 -10.48 -3.72
C ARG A 10 -4.45 -9.66 -3.45
N ALA A 11 -4.57 -8.61 -2.63
CA ALA A 11 -3.45 -7.79 -2.18
C ALA A 11 -3.75 -7.21 -0.80
N MET A 12 -2.72 -6.97 0.02
CA MET A 12 -2.86 -6.37 1.36
C MET A 12 -3.92 -7.07 2.25
N ASN A 13 -3.98 -8.41 2.14
CA ASN A 13 -4.96 -9.28 2.80
C ASN A 13 -6.46 -9.03 2.43
N THR A 14 -6.73 -8.30 1.36
CA THR A 14 -8.09 -8.05 0.86
C THR A 14 -8.25 -8.46 -0.62
N GLU A 15 -9.49 -8.66 -1.05
CA GLU A 15 -9.81 -8.79 -2.48
C GLU A 15 -9.93 -7.39 -3.08
N VAL A 16 -9.24 -7.16 -4.19
CA VAL A 16 -9.30 -5.91 -4.97
C VAL A 16 -10.03 -6.22 -6.27
N ARG A 17 -11.03 -5.38 -6.61
CA ARG A 17 -11.74 -5.45 -7.90
C ARG A 17 -11.54 -4.14 -8.66
N VAL A 18 -11.11 -4.27 -9.91
CA VAL A 18 -10.84 -3.14 -10.79
C VAL A 18 -11.83 -3.17 -11.95
N PRO A 19 -12.83 -2.27 -11.97
CA PRO A 19 -13.69 -2.10 -13.13
C PRO A 19 -12.92 -1.41 -14.25
N VAL A 20 -12.93 -1.99 -15.45
CA VAL A 20 -12.23 -1.46 -16.63
C VAL A 20 -13.16 -1.48 -17.82
N GLY A 21 -13.24 -0.35 -18.53
CA GLY A 21 -13.95 -0.27 -19.81
C GLY A 21 -13.03 -0.71 -20.95
N GLY A 22 -13.50 -1.61 -21.80
CA GLY A 22 -12.71 -2.16 -22.91
C GLY A 22 -13.10 -3.59 -23.26
N SER A 23 -12.34 -4.18 -24.16
CA SER A 23 -12.32 -5.61 -24.45
C SER A 23 -11.73 -6.41 -23.28
N ASP A 24 -11.98 -7.72 -23.24
CA ASP A 24 -11.46 -8.60 -22.18
C ASP A 24 -9.93 -8.58 -22.09
N ASP A 25 -9.22 -8.44 -23.22
CA ASP A 25 -7.77 -8.30 -23.24
C ASP A 25 -7.29 -6.98 -22.62
N GLU A 26 -7.96 -5.87 -22.92
CA GLU A 26 -7.66 -4.57 -22.31
C GLU A 26 -7.95 -4.58 -20.81
N VAL A 27 -9.04 -5.23 -20.39
CA VAL A 27 -9.38 -5.42 -18.96
C VAL A 27 -8.29 -6.22 -18.25
N ARG A 28 -7.85 -7.34 -18.83
CA ARG A 28 -6.79 -8.17 -18.27
C ARG A 28 -5.46 -7.43 -18.21
N GLU A 29 -5.06 -6.75 -19.28
CA GLU A 29 -3.79 -6.01 -19.33
C GLU A 29 -3.77 -4.87 -18.30
N ALA A 30 -4.85 -4.10 -18.17
CA ALA A 30 -4.99 -3.08 -17.15
C ALA A 30 -4.98 -3.68 -15.74
N GLY A 31 -5.68 -4.80 -15.54
CA GLY A 31 -5.72 -5.54 -14.28
C GLY A 31 -4.34 -5.95 -13.78
N VAL A 32 -3.53 -6.56 -14.65
CA VAL A 32 -2.14 -6.98 -14.34
C VAL A 32 -1.28 -5.77 -13.96
N ARG A 33 -1.41 -4.64 -14.66
CA ARG A 33 -0.66 -3.42 -14.31
C ARG A 33 -1.04 -2.89 -12.92
N VAL A 34 -2.33 -2.90 -12.58
CA VAL A 34 -2.80 -2.47 -11.25
C VAL A 34 -2.30 -3.43 -10.17
N GLU A 35 -2.39 -4.74 -10.41
CA GLU A 35 -1.87 -5.75 -9.49
C GLU A 35 -0.37 -5.57 -9.21
N ALA A 36 0.43 -5.28 -10.24
CA ALA A 36 1.85 -4.98 -10.07
C ALA A 36 2.10 -3.73 -9.21
N VAL A 37 1.26 -2.69 -9.31
CA VAL A 37 1.34 -1.51 -8.44
C VAL A 37 1.07 -1.89 -6.99
N PHE A 38 0.03 -2.69 -6.74
CA PHE A 38 -0.26 -3.19 -5.38
C PHE A 38 0.88 -4.04 -4.83
N ALA A 39 1.46 -4.93 -5.64
CA ALA A 39 2.58 -5.76 -5.23
C ALA A 39 3.81 -4.92 -4.85
N ALA A 40 4.13 -3.88 -5.62
CA ALA A 40 5.22 -2.95 -5.31
C ALA A 40 4.99 -2.19 -3.99
N HIS A 41 3.76 -1.69 -3.79
CA HIS A 41 3.42 -0.98 -2.55
C HIS A 41 3.41 -1.91 -1.34
N GLU A 42 2.85 -3.11 -1.46
CA GLU A 42 2.83 -4.10 -0.38
C GLU A 42 4.25 -4.58 -0.03
N GLY A 43 5.11 -4.80 -1.02
CA GLY A 43 6.51 -5.13 -0.80
C GLY A 43 7.26 -4.02 -0.04
N CYS A 44 6.89 -2.76 -0.24
CA CYS A 44 7.54 -1.63 0.42
C CYS A 44 6.96 -1.32 1.81
N LEU A 45 5.63 -1.35 1.95
CA LEU A 45 4.87 -0.76 3.05
C LEU A 45 4.18 -1.79 3.96
N SER A 46 4.38 -3.10 3.73
CA SER A 46 3.76 -4.11 4.59
C SER A 46 4.42 -4.15 5.97
N ARG A 47 3.63 -4.20 7.06
CA ARG A 47 4.14 -4.50 8.41
C ARG A 47 4.36 -6.00 8.66
N PHE A 48 3.97 -6.85 7.72
CA PHE A 48 3.94 -8.31 7.89
C PHE A 48 5.01 -9.04 7.08
N ARG A 49 5.50 -8.43 6.00
CA ARG A 49 6.55 -9.01 5.15
C ARG A 49 7.92 -8.75 5.78
N PRO A 50 8.69 -9.79 6.17
CA PRO A 50 9.99 -9.65 6.83
C PRO A 50 10.99 -8.78 6.06
N GLU A 51 10.91 -8.81 4.74
CA GLU A 51 11.77 -8.11 3.79
C GLU A 51 11.31 -6.68 3.48
N SER A 52 10.19 -6.21 4.04
CA SER A 52 9.70 -4.88 3.71
C SER A 52 10.60 -3.78 4.31
N PRO A 53 10.91 -2.73 3.53
CA PRO A 53 11.55 -1.52 4.01
C PRO A 53 10.86 -0.90 5.23
N LEU A 54 9.53 -0.85 5.26
CA LEU A 54 8.81 -0.30 6.42
C LEU A 54 9.08 -1.11 7.68
N LEU A 55 9.07 -2.44 7.61
CA LEU A 55 9.33 -3.28 8.77
C LEU A 55 10.80 -3.15 9.23
N GLN A 56 11.75 -3.06 8.30
CA GLN A 56 13.14 -2.78 8.64
C GLN A 56 13.30 -1.42 9.33
N LEU A 57 12.63 -0.37 8.82
CA LEU A 57 12.64 0.95 9.45
C LEU A 57 12.06 0.89 10.86
N ASN A 58 10.93 0.21 11.07
CA ASN A 58 10.33 0.05 12.40
C ASN A 58 11.25 -0.68 13.38
N ARG A 59 12.03 -1.66 12.91
CA ARG A 59 12.95 -2.45 13.77
C ARG A 59 14.24 -1.72 14.12
N THR A 60 14.80 -1.00 13.15
CA THR A 60 16.16 -0.44 13.26
C THR A 60 16.18 1.06 13.50
N GLY A 61 15.04 1.73 13.27
CA GLY A 61 14.93 3.20 13.30
C GLY A 61 15.60 3.90 12.12
N HIS A 62 16.19 3.17 11.16
CA HIS A 62 16.95 3.76 10.07
C HIS A 62 16.89 2.94 8.77
N LEU A 63 16.98 3.62 7.63
CA LEU A 63 17.22 3.01 6.32
C LEU A 63 18.28 3.83 5.58
N GLU A 64 19.33 3.17 5.11
CA GLU A 64 20.42 3.82 4.36
C GLU A 64 19.93 4.36 3.02
N HIS A 65 19.09 3.59 2.32
CA HIS A 65 18.53 3.93 1.01
C HIS A 65 17.02 3.67 0.99
N PRO A 66 16.19 4.57 1.56
CA PRO A 66 14.75 4.37 1.60
C PRO A 66 14.15 4.44 0.19
N PRO A 67 13.29 3.48 -0.22
CA PRO A 67 12.61 3.55 -1.52
C PRO A 67 11.67 4.75 -1.60
N CYS A 68 11.50 5.33 -2.81
CA CYS A 68 10.65 6.50 -3.02
C CYS A 68 9.21 6.28 -2.54
N ILE A 69 8.64 5.07 -2.74
CA ILE A 69 7.29 4.71 -2.26
C ILE A 69 7.17 4.93 -0.74
N LEU A 70 8.18 4.55 0.03
CA LEU A 70 8.19 4.73 1.49
C LEU A 70 8.31 6.20 1.86
N VAL A 71 9.23 6.93 1.23
CA VAL A 71 9.44 8.36 1.48
C VAL A 71 8.15 9.14 1.22
N GLU A 72 7.52 8.93 0.07
CA GLU A 72 6.27 9.61 -0.29
C GLU A 72 5.12 9.26 0.67
N ALA A 73 5.02 8.00 1.09
CA ALA A 73 4.01 7.58 2.05
C ALA A 73 4.20 8.26 3.42
N LEU A 74 5.44 8.33 3.91
CA LEU A 74 5.78 8.97 5.19
C LEU A 74 5.55 10.49 5.12
N GLU A 75 5.92 11.14 4.03
CA GLU A 75 5.65 12.58 3.84
C GLU A 75 4.15 12.88 3.86
N ARG A 76 3.34 12.07 3.15
CA ARG A 76 1.88 12.22 3.17
C ARG A 76 1.34 11.97 4.58
N ALA A 77 1.76 10.89 5.23
CA ALA A 77 1.33 10.56 6.59
C ALA A 77 1.66 11.69 7.58
N ARG A 78 2.83 12.32 7.47
CA ARG A 78 3.20 13.49 8.29
C ARG A 78 2.25 14.66 8.06
N ARG A 79 1.96 15.02 6.80
CA ARG A 79 1.01 16.09 6.47
C ARG A 79 -0.39 15.80 7.02
N TRP A 80 -0.87 14.57 6.91
CA TRP A 80 -2.16 14.18 7.46
C TRP A 80 -2.19 14.22 8.99
N GLN A 81 -1.11 13.80 9.65
CA GLN A 81 -0.99 13.90 11.11
C GLN A 81 -1.06 15.37 11.58
N GLU A 82 -0.37 16.28 10.90
CA GLU A 82 -0.41 17.72 11.22
C GLU A 82 -1.84 18.29 11.10
N LEU A 83 -2.61 17.84 10.12
CA LEU A 83 -3.97 18.33 9.85
C LEU A 83 -5.05 17.69 10.74
N LEU A 84 -4.86 16.43 11.13
CA LEU A 84 -5.93 15.60 11.73
C LEU A 84 -5.60 15.09 13.13
N SER A 85 -4.47 15.49 13.73
CA SER A 85 -4.14 15.11 15.10
C SER A 85 -5.22 15.58 16.10
N PRO A 86 -5.65 14.72 17.05
CA PRO A 86 -5.10 13.41 17.38
C PRO A 86 -5.71 12.22 16.60
N SER A 87 -6.73 12.45 15.76
CA SER A 87 -7.51 11.41 15.09
C SER A 87 -6.72 10.57 14.08
N PHE A 88 -5.59 11.06 13.58
CA PHE A 88 -4.67 10.32 12.73
C PHE A 88 -3.25 10.33 13.31
N ASN A 89 -2.73 9.14 13.63
CA ASN A 89 -1.37 8.95 14.14
C ASN A 89 -0.69 7.75 13.44
N PRO A 90 0.24 7.99 12.49
CA PRO A 90 0.92 6.91 11.77
C PRO A 90 1.97 6.17 12.61
N VAL A 91 2.35 6.67 13.80
CA VAL A 91 3.33 6.05 14.70
C VAL A 91 2.66 5.33 15.88
N VAL A 92 1.43 4.84 15.69
CA VAL A 92 0.64 4.14 16.73
C VAL A 92 1.09 2.68 16.95
N LEU A 93 2.04 2.16 16.16
CA LEU A 93 2.44 0.74 16.19
C LEU A 93 2.74 0.20 17.60
N PRO A 94 3.50 0.88 18.48
CA PRO A 94 3.74 0.36 19.83
C PRO A 94 2.46 0.17 20.66
N HIS A 95 1.46 1.03 20.46
CA HIS A 95 0.17 0.92 21.14
C HIS A 95 -0.68 -0.22 20.55
N LEU A 96 -0.58 -0.46 19.24
CA LEU A 96 -1.24 -1.60 18.60
C LEU A 96 -0.66 -2.92 19.10
N GLU A 97 0.66 -3.03 19.19
CA GLU A 97 1.33 -4.25 19.69
C GLU A 97 0.98 -4.56 21.15
N GLN A 98 0.73 -3.54 21.97
CA GLN A 98 0.26 -3.70 23.35
C GLN A 98 -1.21 -4.17 23.43
N ALA A 99 -2.02 -3.89 22.41
CA ALA A 99 -3.45 -4.23 22.40
C ALA A 99 -3.73 -5.67 21.91
N GLY A 100 -2.78 -6.30 21.21
CA GLY A 100 -2.92 -7.62 20.59
C GLY A 100 -3.30 -7.57 19.12
#